data_AF-A0A401QVK6-F1
#
_entry.id   AF-A0A401QVK6-F1
#
_cell.length_a   1.000
_cell.length_b   1.000
_cell.length_c   1.000
_cell.angle_alpha   90.00
_cell.angle_beta   90.00
_cell.angle_gamma   90.00
#
_symmetry.space_group_name_H-M   'P 1'
#
loop_
_entity.id
_entity.type
_entity.pdbx_description
1 polymer ?
#
loop_
_entity_poly.entity_id
_entity_poly.type
_entity_poly.pdbx_seq_one_letter_code
_entity_poly.pdbx_strand_id
1 'polypeptide(L)'
;MLCHACVPATEFGPAWPQGVPVQVHGMAADPLFVDEGDLDAARPLVASTARAELFLYPGDRHCFADRSLASHDAGAAALLLDQVLGFLTALDA
;
A
#
# COMPACT_ATOMS: atom_id res chain seq x y z
N MET A 1 7.17 -1.57 -2.44
CA MET A 1 5.90 -1.86 -1.73
C MET A 1 5.83 -0.99 -0.49
N LEU A 2 4.66 -0.40 -0.23
CA LEU A 2 4.34 0.39 0.96
C LEU A 2 3.12 -0.25 1.65
N CYS A 3 3.25 -0.62 2.93
CA CYS A 3 2.18 -1.27 3.69
C CYS A 3 1.79 -0.38 4.87
N HIS A 4 0.48 -0.16 5.01
CA HIS A 4 -0.17 0.58 6.09
C HIS A 4 0.14 2.09 6.13
N ALA A 5 1.13 2.58 5.39
CA ALA A 5 1.48 4.00 5.32
C ALA A 5 1.96 4.39 3.92
N CYS A 6 1.80 5.66 3.58
CA CYS A 6 2.32 6.29 2.38
C CYS A 6 2.54 7.79 2.63
N VAL A 7 3.71 8.30 2.25
CA VAL A 7 3.99 9.74 2.27
C VAL A 7 4.16 10.26 0.85
N PRO A 8 4.00 11.57 0.60
CA PRO A 8 4.25 12.13 -0.72
C PRO A 8 5.66 11.77 -1.20
N ALA A 9 5.79 11.36 -2.47
CA ALA A 9 7.11 11.07 -3.06
C ALA A 9 8.07 12.28 -2.96
N THR A 10 7.50 13.49 -2.89
CA THR A 10 8.20 14.76 -2.72
C THR A 10 9.00 14.90 -1.44
N GLU A 11 8.69 14.10 -0.40
CA GLU A 11 9.46 14.09 0.86
C GLU A 11 10.89 13.57 0.67
N PHE A 12 11.11 12.71 -0.33
CA PHE A 12 12.40 12.03 -0.56
C PHE A 12 13.06 12.37 -1.90
N GLY A 13 12.41 13.16 -2.75
CA GLY A 13 12.94 13.55 -4.06
C GLY A 13 11.89 14.29 -4.88
N PRO A 14 12.21 14.79 -6.08
CA PRO A 14 11.25 15.59 -6.85
C PRO A 14 10.03 14.81 -7.36
N ALA A 15 10.13 13.49 -7.49
CA ALA A 15 9.06 12.60 -7.94
C ALA A 15 9.39 11.13 -7.61
N TRP A 16 8.40 10.25 -7.74
CA TRP A 16 8.65 8.80 -7.73
C TRP A 16 9.56 8.42 -8.92
N PRO A 17 10.56 7.54 -8.73
CA PRO A 17 11.49 7.20 -9.81
C PRO A 17 10.79 6.59 -11.03
N GLN A 18 11.16 7.07 -12.21
CA GLN A 18 10.58 6.59 -13.46
C GLN A 18 10.83 5.09 -13.65
N GLY A 19 9.77 4.37 -14.03
CA GLY A 19 9.85 2.93 -14.33
C GLY A 19 9.94 2.02 -13.11
N VAL A 20 10.09 2.58 -11.89
CA VAL A 20 10.10 1.81 -10.65
C VAL A 20 8.66 1.49 -10.23
N PRO A 21 8.25 0.22 -10.26
CA PRO A 21 6.90 -0.18 -9.93
C PRO A 21 6.67 -0.15 -8.41
N VAL A 22 5.44 0.08 -7.97
CA VAL A 22 5.10 0.22 -6.55
C VAL A 22 3.66 -0.20 -6.28
N GLN A 23 3.45 -0.88 -5.15
CA GLN A 23 2.13 -1.16 -4.62
C GLN A 23 1.99 -0.50 -3.25
N VAL A 24 0.81 0.07 -3.00
CA VAL A 24 0.40 0.64 -1.70
C VAL A 24 -0.76 -0.19 -1.16
N HIS A 25 -0.68 -0.58 0.11
CA HIS A 25 -1.66 -1.45 0.76
C HIS A 25 -2.17 -0.85 2.06
N GLY A 26 -3.49 -0.66 2.18
CA GLY A 26 -4.13 -0.14 3.38
C GLY A 26 -5.56 -0.66 3.53
N MET A 27 -6.18 -0.45 4.69
CA MET A 27 -7.61 -0.76 4.88
C MET A 27 -8.47 0.46 4.55
N ALA A 28 -9.64 0.23 3.96
CA ALA A 28 -10.50 1.25 3.38
C ALA A 28 -11.15 2.20 4.42
N ALA A 29 -11.20 1.79 5.68
CA ALA A 29 -11.72 2.58 6.80
C ALA A 29 -10.72 2.68 7.95
N ASP A 30 -9.43 2.40 7.72
CA ASP A 30 -8.38 2.58 8.75
C ASP A 30 -8.18 4.09 9.00
N PRO A 31 -8.50 4.61 10.19
CA PRO A 31 -8.42 6.04 10.47
C PRO A 31 -7.00 6.58 10.36
N LEU A 32 -5.98 5.77 10.65
CA LEU A 32 -4.59 6.22 10.50
C LEU A 32 -4.24 6.39 9.02
N PHE A 33 -4.60 5.41 8.18
CA PHE A 33 -4.30 5.48 6.76
C PHE A 33 -5.20 6.46 5.99
N VAL A 34 -6.47 6.57 6.36
CA VAL A 34 -7.47 7.36 5.63
C VAL A 34 -7.51 8.80 6.12
N ASP A 35 -7.59 9.02 7.44
CA ASP A 35 -7.87 10.33 8.00
C ASP A 35 -6.60 11.13 8.32
N GLU A 36 -5.44 10.48 8.49
CA GLU A 36 -4.15 11.16 8.76
C GLU A 36 -3.34 11.48 7.49
N GLY A 37 -3.84 11.11 6.31
CA GLY A 37 -3.36 11.62 5.02
C GLY A 37 -2.57 10.64 4.15
N ASP A 38 -2.32 9.40 4.60
CA ASP A 38 -1.59 8.41 3.79
C ASP A 38 -2.33 8.02 2.51
N LEU A 39 -3.65 7.87 2.55
CA LEU A 39 -4.47 7.61 1.37
C LEU A 39 -4.41 8.79 0.38
N ASP A 40 -4.42 10.02 0.89
CA ASP A 40 -4.30 11.22 0.07
C ASP A 40 -2.90 11.34 -0.55
N ALA A 41 -1.85 10.88 0.14
CA ALA A 41 -0.50 10.77 -0.42
C ALA A 41 -0.36 9.63 -1.46
N ALA A 42 -1.06 8.52 -1.27
CA ALA A 42 -1.03 7.37 -2.16
C ALA A 42 -1.67 7.67 -3.53
N ARG A 43 -2.77 8.43 -3.56
CA ARG A 43 -3.52 8.74 -4.79
C ARG A 43 -2.65 9.43 -5.87
N PRO A 44 -1.92 10.52 -5.60
CA PRO A 44 -1.01 11.14 -6.56
C PRO A 44 0.12 10.21 -7.00
N LEU A 45 0.68 9.42 -6.09
CA LEU A 45 1.74 8.46 -6.41
C LEU A 45 1.24 7.42 -7.43
N VAL A 46 0.04 6.88 -7.22
CA VAL A 46 -0.58 5.91 -8.14
C VAL A 46 -0.91 6.55 -9.49
N ALA A 47 -1.33 7.82 -9.48
CA ALA A 47 -1.56 8.57 -10.72
C ALA A 47 -0.27 8.95 -11.46
N SER A 48 0.90 8.90 -10.81
CA SER A 48 2.17 9.37 -11.40
C SER A 48 2.82 8.40 -12.37
N THR A 49 2.44 7.11 -12.34
CA THR A 49 3.03 6.07 -13.20
C THR A 49 2.07 4.91 -13.43
N ALA A 50 2.10 4.33 -14.64
CA ALA A 50 1.27 3.18 -15.00
C ALA A 50 1.65 1.88 -14.27
N ARG A 51 2.79 1.87 -13.55
CA ARG A 51 3.26 0.71 -12.76
C ARG A 51 3.06 0.90 -11.26
N ALA A 52 2.13 1.75 -10.86
CA ALA A 52 1.73 1.94 -9.48
C ALA A 52 0.30 1.45 -9.25
N GLU A 53 0.09 0.77 -8.12
CA GLU A 53 -1.20 0.19 -7.74
C GLU A 53 -1.54 0.53 -6.28
N LEU A 54 -2.83 0.71 -5.99
CA LEU A 54 -3.36 0.92 -4.63
C LEU A 54 -4.41 -0.15 -4.34
N PHE A 55 -4.17 -0.90 -3.26
CA PHE A 55 -5.08 -1.92 -2.76
C PHE A 55 -5.69 -1.45 -1.44
N LEU A 56 -7.02 -1.32 -1.43
CA LEU A 56 -7.81 -1.03 -0.23
C LEU A 56 -8.59 -2.26 0.19
N TYR A 57 -8.26 -2.81 1.34
CA TYR A 57 -8.94 -3.96 1.91
C TYR A 57 -10.14 -3.50 2.75
N PRO A 58 -11.28 -4.21 2.75
CA PRO A 58 -12.37 -3.92 3.68
C PRO A 58 -11.89 -4.03 5.13
N GLY A 59 -12.24 -3.05 5.97
CA GLY A 59 -11.88 -3.02 7.39
C GLY A 59 -11.39 -1.65 7.85
N ASP A 60 -11.17 -1.52 9.15
CA ASP A 60 -10.78 -0.30 9.86
C ASP A 60 -9.47 -0.44 10.64
N ARG A 61 -8.75 -1.54 10.40
CA ARG A 61 -7.58 -1.91 11.19
C ARG A 61 -6.30 -1.50 10.51
N HIS A 62 -5.48 -0.76 11.23
CA HIS A 62 -4.07 -0.58 10.88
C HIS A 62 -3.27 -1.88 11.08
N CYS A 63 -2.05 -1.98 10.54
CA CYS A 63 -1.14 -3.13 10.71
C CYS A 63 -1.81 -4.51 10.60
N PHE A 64 -2.86 -4.64 9.78
CA PHE A 64 -3.70 -5.84 9.73
C PHE A 64 -2.98 -7.11 9.28
N ALA A 65 -1.79 -6.97 8.67
CA ALA A 65 -0.98 -8.09 8.21
C ALA A 65 -0.08 -8.68 9.32
N ASP A 66 0.07 -8.00 10.46
CA ASP A 66 0.91 -8.49 11.56
C ASP A 66 0.14 -9.46 12.45
N ARG A 67 0.45 -10.76 12.31
CA ARG A 67 -0.17 -11.86 13.07
C ARG A 67 0.02 -11.79 14.58
N SER A 68 0.94 -10.96 15.08
CA SER A 68 1.20 -10.79 16.51
C SER A 68 0.28 -9.77 17.18
N LEU A 69 -0.45 -8.97 16.39
CA LEU A 69 -1.32 -7.89 16.88
C LEU A 69 -2.79 -8.31 16.91
N ALA A 70 -3.56 -7.69 17.81
CA ALA A 70 -5.02 -7.84 17.84
C ALA A 70 -5.70 -7.27 16.59
N SER A 71 -5.04 -6.37 15.87
CA SER A 71 -5.50 -5.81 14.61
C SER A 71 -5.37 -6.78 13.42
N HIS A 72 -4.72 -7.93 13.61
CA HIS A 72 -4.55 -8.91 12.54
C HIS A 72 -5.88 -9.32 11.90
N ASP A 73 -5.93 -9.27 10.58
CA ASP A 73 -7.00 -9.82 9.77
C ASP A 73 -6.41 -10.85 8.80
N ALA A 74 -6.67 -12.14 9.06
CA ALA A 74 -6.08 -13.23 8.29
C ALA A 74 -6.51 -13.22 6.82
N GLY A 75 -7.73 -12.75 6.51
CA GLY A 75 -8.24 -12.70 5.15
C GLY A 75 -7.57 -11.61 4.33
N ALA A 76 -7.51 -10.40 4.89
CA ALA A 76 -6.81 -9.28 4.26
C ALA A 76 -5.30 -9.53 4.17
N ALA A 77 -4.68 -10.16 5.19
CA ALA A 77 -3.27 -10.53 5.16
C ALA A 77 -2.94 -11.54 4.06
N ALA A 78 -3.81 -12.54 3.84
CA ALA A 78 -3.65 -13.50 2.75
C ALA A 78 -3.77 -12.84 1.38
N LEU A 79 -4.76 -11.96 1.18
CA LEU A 79 -4.90 -11.21 -0.06
C LEU A 79 -3.69 -10.31 -0.33
N LEU A 80 -3.18 -9.63 0.69
CA LEU A 80 -1.94 -8.84 0.57
C LEU A 80 -0.79 -9.73 0.12
N LEU A 81 -0.60 -10.89 0.76
CA LEU A 81 0.47 -11.82 0.41
C LEU A 81 0.39 -12.26 -1.06
N ASP A 82 -0.81 -12.61 -1.54
CA ASP A 82 -1.02 -13.01 -2.94
C ASP A 82 -0.65 -11.88 -3.92
N GLN A 83 -1.08 -10.64 -3.65
CA GLN A 83 -0.74 -9.48 -4.48
C GLN A 83 0.77 -9.25 -4.53
N VAL A 84 1.45 -9.35 -3.38
CA VAL A 84 2.90 -9.12 -3.27
C VAL A 84 3.69 -10.21 -3.98
N LEU A 85 3.29 -11.48 -3.86
CA LEU A 85 3.95 -12.56 -4.58
C LEU A 85 3.77 -12.42 -6.10
N GLY A 86 2.58 -12.02 -6.55
CA GLY A 86 2.32 -11.71 -7.95
C GLY A 86 3.18 -10.54 -8.45
N PHE A 87 3.26 -9.47 -7.65
CA PHE A 87 4.11 -8.31 -7.92
C PHE A 87 5.57 -8.70 -8.09
N LEU A 88 6.14 -9.43 -7.12
CA LEU A 88 7.55 -9.85 -7.15
C LEU A 88 7.84 -10.75 -8.36
N THR A 89 6.94 -11.70 -8.65
CA THR A 89 7.07 -12.58 -9.82
C THR A 89 7.14 -11.78 -11.12
N ALA A 90 6.38 -10.68 -11.24
CA ALA A 90 6.38 -9.81 -12.41
C ALA A 90 7.62 -8.91 -12.53
N LEU A 91 8.44 -8.78 -11.48
CA LEU A 91 9.71 -8.06 -11.51
C LEU A 91 10.88 -8.92 -11.98
N ASP A 92 10.79 -10.23 -11.76
CA ASP A 92 11.81 -11.21 -12.15
C ASP A 92 11.68 -11.67 -13.62
N ALA A 93 10.67 -11.18 -14.34
CA ALA A 93 10.37 -11.51 -15.75
C ALA A 93 10.94 -10.47 -16.73
#